data_AF-A0A1F6G6P6-F1
#
_entry.id   AF-A0A1F6G6P6-F1
#
_cell.length_a   1.000
_cell.length_b   1.000
_cell.length_c   1.000
_cell.angle_alpha   90.00
_cell.angle_beta   90.00
_cell.angle_gamma   90.00
#
_symmetry.space_group_name_H-M   'P 1'
#
loop_
_entity.id
_entity.type
_entity.pdbx_description
1 polymer ?
#
loop_
_entity_poly.entity_id
_entity_poly.type
_entity_poly.pdbx_seq_one_letter_code
_entity_poly.pdbx_strand_id
1 'polypeptide(L)'
;MKKSIKQSTRLSSLAVEFDREKDGRWIAEIPKLPGVMAYGATKREAQQRVYAIALRTIADSVEQGSFFTPVSRMFGYGVARS
;
A
#
# COMPACT_ATOMS: atom_id res chain seq x y z
N MET A 1 -23.02 -27.86 -13.56
CA MET A 1 -22.96 -26.67 -14.45
C MET A 1 -22.35 -25.52 -13.67
N LYS A 2 -21.54 -24.70 -14.34
CA LYS A 2 -20.36 -24.01 -13.81
C LYS A 2 -20.75 -22.89 -12.82
N LYS A 3 -20.31 -22.96 -11.55
CA LYS A 3 -20.31 -21.82 -10.63
C LYS A 3 -19.24 -20.83 -11.09
N SER A 4 -19.63 -19.91 -11.95
CA SER A 4 -18.82 -18.75 -12.34
C SER A 4 -18.80 -17.78 -11.16
N ILE A 5 -17.89 -18.03 -10.22
CA ILE A 5 -17.45 -16.98 -9.29
C ILE A 5 -16.62 -16.06 -10.17
N LYS A 6 -17.27 -15.05 -10.76
CA LYS A 6 -16.58 -13.97 -11.45
C LYS A 6 -15.58 -13.42 -10.45
N GLN A 7 -14.30 -13.53 -10.80
CA GLN A 7 -13.21 -12.94 -10.06
C GLN A 7 -13.51 -11.45 -9.97
N SER A 8 -14.09 -11.02 -8.85
CA SER A 8 -14.19 -9.62 -8.50
C SER A 8 -12.77 -9.20 -8.17
N THR A 9 -12.04 -8.82 -9.21
CA THR A 9 -10.68 -8.30 -9.23
C THR A 9 -10.42 -7.57 -7.93
N ARG A 10 -9.67 -8.20 -7.00
CA ARG A 10 -9.32 -7.56 -5.74
C ARG A 10 -8.62 -6.26 -6.11
N LEU A 11 -9.24 -5.14 -5.77
CA LEU A 11 -8.57 -3.84 -5.77
C LEU A 11 -7.30 -4.05 -4.96
N SER A 12 -6.16 -3.88 -5.62
CA SER A 12 -4.81 -4.20 -5.19
C SER A 12 -4.53 -3.64 -3.79
N SER A 13 -4.82 -4.44 -2.76
CA SER A 13 -4.63 -4.04 -1.37
C SER A 13 -3.14 -4.02 -1.04
N LEU A 14 -2.70 -2.94 -0.39
CA LEU A 14 -1.39 -2.83 0.24
C LEU A 14 -1.50 -3.48 1.62
N ALA A 15 -1.07 -4.73 1.73
CA ALA A 15 -1.05 -5.44 3.00
C ALA A 15 0.16 -4.97 3.82
N VAL A 16 -0.05 -4.75 5.12
CA VAL A 16 1.04 -4.51 6.06
C VAL A 16 1.41 -5.82 6.72
N GLU A 17 2.68 -6.16 6.62
CA GLU A 17 3.29 -7.27 7.36
C GLU A 17 3.98 -6.72 8.60
N PHE A 18 3.95 -7.48 9.69
CA PHE A 18 4.52 -7.07 10.96
C PHE A 18 5.48 -8.13 11.48
N ASP A 19 6.60 -7.70 12.01
CA ASP A 19 7.54 -8.53 12.76
C ASP A 19 7.96 -7.83 14.05
N ARG A 20 8.61 -8.57 14.94
CA ARG A 20 9.13 -8.06 16.22
C ARG A 20 10.60 -8.40 16.36
N GLU A 21 11.39 -7.36 16.57
CA GLU A 21 12.82 -7.47 16.81
C GLU A 21 13.15 -8.10 18.17
N LYS A 22 14.38 -8.58 18.30
CA LYS A 22 14.89 -9.18 19.56
C LYS A 22 14.89 -8.19 20.73
N ASP A 23 15.05 -6.91 20.44
CA ASP A 23 14.99 -5.81 21.42
C ASP A 23 13.55 -5.40 21.76
N GLY A 24 12.55 -6.05 21.16
CA GLY A 24 11.14 -5.83 21.41
C GLY A 24 10.47 -4.79 20.52
N ARG A 25 11.21 -4.07 19.67
CA ARG A 25 10.64 -3.12 18.69
C ARG A 25 9.78 -3.84 17.65
N TRP A 26 8.73 -3.17 17.20
CA TRP A 26 7.89 -3.63 16.09
C TRP A 26 8.44 -3.11 14.76
N ILE A 27 8.40 -3.96 13.75
CA ILE A 27 8.60 -3.60 12.34
C ILE A 27 7.25 -3.73 11.65
N ALA A 28 6.95 -2.79 10.76
CA ALA A 28 5.85 -2.87 9.82
C ALA A 28 6.38 -2.61 8.41
N GLU A 29 6.04 -3.47 7.45
CA GLU A 29 6.49 -3.38 6.06
C GLU A 29 5.29 -3.50 5.11
N ILE A 30 5.35 -2.87 3.94
CA ILE A 30 4.43 -3.12 2.84
C ILE A 30 5.23 -3.71 1.67
N PRO A 31 5.30 -5.06 1.52
CA PRO A 31 6.17 -5.69 0.52
C PRO A 31 5.88 -5.28 -0.93
N LYS A 32 4.66 -4.82 -1.21
CA LYS A 32 4.27 -4.29 -2.53
C LYS A 32 4.84 -2.91 -2.85
N LEU A 33 5.42 -2.23 -1.87
CA LEU A 33 6.09 -0.95 -2.00
C LEU A 33 7.54 -1.10 -1.48
N PRO A 34 8.49 -1.47 -2.36
CA PRO A 34 9.88 -1.67 -1.95
C PRO A 34 10.43 -0.44 -1.19
N GLY A 35 11.04 -0.69 -0.04
CA GLY A 35 11.58 0.37 0.83
C GLY A 35 10.56 1.00 1.80
N VAL A 36 9.28 0.63 1.73
CA VAL A 36 8.27 1.11 2.69
C VAL A 36 8.25 0.19 3.92
N MET A 37 9.04 0.55 4.91
CA MET A 37 8.99 -0.05 6.25
C MET A 37 9.07 1.02 7.34
N ALA A 38 8.58 0.71 8.53
CA ALA A 38 8.75 1.55 9.71
C ALA A 38 8.90 0.73 10.99
N TYR A 39 9.65 1.30 11.94
CA TYR A 39 9.77 0.79 13.30
C TYR A 39 8.83 1.52 14.27
N GLY A 40 8.42 0.84 15.34
CA GLY A 40 7.69 1.43 16.46
C GLY A 40 7.96 0.71 17.78
N ALA A 41 7.82 1.39 18.91
CA ALA A 41 7.82 0.74 20.23
C ALA A 41 6.57 -0.14 20.39
N THR A 42 5.48 0.18 19.69
CA THR A 42 4.26 -0.63 19.64
C THR A 42 3.87 -1.00 18.21
N LYS A 43 3.08 -2.09 18.05
CA LYS A 43 2.53 -2.50 16.75
C LYS A 43 1.75 -1.37 16.07
N ARG A 44 0.95 -0.63 16.85
CA ARG A 44 0.14 0.50 16.38
C ARG A 44 1.01 1.66 15.89
N GLU A 45 2.10 1.96 16.59
CA GLU A 45 3.04 3.00 16.19
C GLU A 45 3.75 2.64 14.88
N ALA A 46 4.24 1.39 14.76
CA ALA A 46 4.84 0.90 13.52
C ALA A 46 3.84 0.97 12.35
N GLN A 47 2.57 0.60 12.60
CA GLN A 47 1.48 0.69 11.62
C GLN A 47 1.23 2.13 11.15
N GLN A 48 1.10 3.08 12.08
CA GLN A 48 0.85 4.48 11.73
C GLN A 48 2.00 5.06 10.91
N ARG A 49 3.25 4.73 11.26
CA ARG A 49 4.43 5.19 10.54
C ARG A 49 4.53 4.59 9.14
N VAL A 50 4.29 3.28 8.97
CA VAL A 50 4.36 2.66 7.64
C VAL A 50 3.28 3.20 6.72
N TYR A 51 2.09 3.53 7.23
CA TYR A 51 1.05 4.21 6.44
C TYR A 51 1.49 5.60 5.97
N ALA A 52 2.10 6.40 6.84
CA ALA A 52 2.60 7.71 6.46
C ALA A 52 3.69 7.62 5.37
N ILE A 53 4.60 6.65 5.49
CA ILE A 53 5.65 6.41 4.48
C ILE A 53 5.02 5.96 3.16
N ALA A 54 4.07 5.02 3.19
CA ALA A 54 3.38 4.53 2.00
C ALA A 54 2.70 5.66 1.21
N LEU A 55 2.00 6.56 1.92
CA LEU A 55 1.34 7.71 1.29
C LEU A 55 2.35 8.66 0.64
N ARG A 56 3.50 8.92 1.28
CA ARG A 56 4.58 9.74 0.71
C ARG A 56 5.18 9.10 -0.53
N THR A 57 5.54 7.82 -0.45
CA THR A 57 6.08 7.07 -1.59
C THR A 57 5.12 7.05 -2.79
N ILE A 58 3.82 6.93 -2.52
CA ILE A 58 2.79 7.04 -3.55
C ILE A 58 2.76 8.44 -4.15
N ALA A 59 2.80 9.50 -3.33
CA ALA A 59 2.81 10.88 -3.80
C ALA A 59 4.06 11.15 -4.67
N ASP A 60 5.25 10.79 -4.19
CA ASP A 60 6.51 10.95 -4.92
C ASP A 60 6.48 10.22 -6.27
N SER A 61 5.88 9.01 -6.31
CA SER A 61 5.72 8.24 -7.55
C SER A 61 4.83 8.98 -8.56
N VAL A 62 3.74 9.58 -8.10
CA VAL A 62 2.82 10.36 -8.94
C VAL A 62 3.52 11.61 -9.48
N GLU A 63 4.29 12.32 -8.67
CA GLU A 63 5.07 13.50 -9.09
C GLU A 63 6.12 13.16 -10.16
N GLN A 64 6.70 11.97 -10.10
CA GLN A 64 7.66 11.46 -11.09
C GLN A 64 7.00 10.90 -12.35
N GLY A 65 5.66 10.94 -12.46
CA GLY A 65 4.91 10.41 -13.61
C GLY A 65 4.70 8.90 -13.60
N SER A 66 5.00 8.22 -12.49
CA SER A 66 4.72 6.79 -12.30
C SER A 66 3.32 6.60 -11.72
N PHE A 67 2.40 6.10 -12.54
CA PHE A 67 1.04 5.80 -12.09
C PHE A 67 1.01 4.48 -11.34
N PHE A 68 1.10 4.53 -10.02
CA PHE A 68 0.80 3.36 -9.20
C PHE A 68 -0.68 2.99 -9.42
N THR A 69 -0.94 1.86 -10.09
CA THR A 69 -2.27 1.41 -10.54
C THR A 69 -3.37 1.40 -9.45
N PRO A 70 -3.08 1.16 -8.15
CA PRO A 70 -4.07 1.32 -7.09
C PRO A 70 -4.58 2.77 -6.92
N VAL A 71 -3.73 3.77 -7.17
CA VAL A 71 -3.99 5.19 -6.88
C VAL A 71 -4.78 5.84 -8.01
N SER A 72 -4.46 5.50 -9.27
CA SER A 72 -5.23 5.98 -10.43
C SER A 72 -6.67 5.48 -10.45
N ARG A 73 -6.99 4.45 -9.65
CA ARG A 73 -8.36 3.97 -9.44
C ARG A 73 -9.07 4.64 -8.26
N MET A 74 -8.34 5.24 -7.32
CA MET A 74 -8.93 6.02 -6.21
C MET A 74 -9.53 7.34 -6.71
N PHE A 75 -8.88 7.97 -7.68
CA PHE A 75 -9.37 9.17 -8.34
C PHE A 75 -10.01 8.73 -9.66
N GLY A 76 -11.33 8.71 -9.74
CA GLY A 76 -12.04 8.34 -10.96
C GLY A 76 -11.75 9.34 -12.09
N TYR A 77 -10.65 9.16 -12.82
CA TYR A 77 -10.34 9.97 -13.98
C TYR A 77 -11.16 9.45 -15.16
N GLY A 78 -12.29 10.11 -15.42
CA GLY A 78 -12.96 10.05 -16.70
C GLY A 78 -12.03 10.62 -17.76
N VAL A 79 -11.50 9.76 -18.62
CA VAL A 79 -10.69 10.19 -19.77
C VAL A 79 -11.62 10.98 -20.68
N ALA A 80 -11.48 12.30 -20.72
CA ALA A 80 -12.12 13.11 -21.74
C ALA A 80 -11.54 12.66 -23.09
N ARG A 81 -12.31 11.86 -23.84
CA ARG A 81 -11.98 11.53 -25.22
C ARG A 81 -12.27 12.78 -26.04
N SER A 82 -11.21 13.42 -26.55
CA SER A 82 -11.29 14.37 -27.65
C SER A 82 -11.75 13.68 -28.92
#